data_AF-A0A2V8RNT0-F1
#
_entry.id   AF-A0A2V8RNT0-F1
#
_cell.length_a   1.000
_cell.length_b   1.000
_cell.length_c   1.000
_cell.angle_alpha   90.00
_cell.angle_beta   90.00
_cell.angle_gamma   90.00
#
_symmetry.space_group_name_H-M   'P 1'
#
loop_
_entity.id
_entity.type
_entity.pdbx_description
1 polymer ?
#
loop_
_entity_poly.entity_id
_entity_poly.type
_entity_poly.pdbx_seq_one_letter_code
_entity_poly.pdbx_strand_id
1 'polypeptide(L)'
;MNVESGIHKFVGFYSEYVNAEIVAAVVADLKRQGIDVEGRVTNSVVVRHASEFYCLEPGSEELRPYQRTSIPGLALAGDYTRQSHICSMEGAVVSGRRAAETLIDRR
;
A
#
# COMPACT_ATOMS: atom_id res chain seq x y z
N MET A 1 -1.98 -22.38 -8.47
CA MET A 1 -1.04 -22.59 -7.35
C MET A 1 -1.24 -21.43 -6.41
N ASN A 2 -2.02 -21.64 -5.34
CA ASN A 2 -2.36 -20.60 -4.38
C ASN A 2 -1.13 -20.33 -3.52
N VAL A 3 -0.38 -19.30 -3.87
CA VAL A 3 0.66 -18.78 -2.99
C VAL A 3 -0.06 -17.87 -2.02
N GLU A 4 -0.62 -18.45 -0.95
CA GLU A 4 -1.04 -17.69 0.23
C GLU A 4 0.22 -17.17 0.91
N SER A 5 0.66 -16.04 0.37
CA SER A 5 1.69 -15.16 0.86
C SER A 5 1.48 -14.84 2.35
N GLY A 6 2.54 -14.90 3.15
CA GLY A 6 2.50 -14.69 4.61
C GLY A 6 2.04 -13.29 5.04
N ILE A 7 2.08 -12.33 4.12
CA ILE A 7 1.63 -10.95 4.32
C ILE A 7 0.09 -10.87 4.30
N HIS A 8 -0.59 -11.66 3.45
CA HIS A 8 -2.05 -11.70 3.43
C HIS A 8 -2.65 -12.26 4.74
N LYS A 9 -1.91 -13.10 5.47
CA LYS A 9 -2.31 -13.56 6.81
C LYS A 9 -2.26 -12.47 7.88
N PHE A 10 -1.47 -11.42 7.71
CA PHE A 10 -1.35 -10.32 8.68
C PHE A 10 -2.38 -9.21 8.42
N VAL A 11 -2.69 -8.92 7.16
CA VAL A 11 -3.69 -7.90 6.77
C VAL A 11 -5.12 -8.37 7.03
N GLY A 12 -5.38 -9.67 6.95
CA GLY A 12 -6.69 -10.27 7.27
C GLY A 12 -7.04 -10.28 8.76
N PHE A 13 -6.13 -9.87 9.65
CA PHE A 13 -6.34 -10.06 11.09
C PHE A 13 -7.42 -9.13 11.68
N TYR A 14 -7.68 -7.96 11.07
CA TYR A 14 -8.68 -7.00 11.55
C TYR A 14 -9.84 -6.77 10.59
N SER A 15 -9.90 -7.48 9.46
CA SER A 15 -11.01 -7.35 8.51
C SER A 15 -12.33 -7.82 9.13
N GLU A 16 -12.26 -8.88 9.94
CA GLU A 16 -13.42 -9.51 10.60
C GLU A 16 -13.82 -8.84 11.93
N TYR A 17 -13.00 -7.93 12.46
CA TYR A 17 -13.23 -7.32 13.77
C TYR A 17 -14.23 -6.18 13.65
N VAL A 18 -15.08 -6.04 14.66
CA VAL A 18 -16.00 -4.90 14.75
C VAL A 18 -15.19 -3.64 15.07
N ASN A 19 -15.60 -2.49 14.51
CA ASN A 19 -14.88 -1.22 14.71
C ASN A 19 -14.62 -0.90 16.20
N ALA A 20 -15.58 -1.20 17.07
CA ALA A 20 -15.46 -0.96 18.52
C ALA A 20 -14.31 -1.76 19.16
N GLU A 21 -14.05 -2.98 18.69
CA GLU A 21 -12.97 -3.84 19.20
C GLU A 21 -11.60 -3.30 18.79
N ILE A 22 -11.48 -2.83 17.53
CA ILE A 22 -10.28 -2.18 17.02
C ILE A 22 -9.98 -0.90 17.81
N VAL A 23 -11.00 -0.07 18.04
CA VAL A 23 -10.86 1.17 18.82
C VAL A 23 -10.44 0.87 20.26
N ALA A 24 -11.05 -0.13 20.91
CA ALA A 24 -10.69 -0.53 22.26
C ALA A 24 -9.23 -1.02 22.35
N ALA A 25 -8.78 -1.81 21.37
CA ALA A 25 -7.39 -2.26 21.28
C ALA A 25 -6.43 -1.07 21.14
N VAL A 26 -6.72 -0.12 20.25
CA VAL A 26 -5.89 1.10 20.08
C VAL A 26 -5.85 1.94 21.35
N VAL A 27 -6.97 2.13 22.06
CA VAL A 27 -7.00 2.86 23.34
C VAL A 27 -6.14 2.15 24.39
N ALA A 28 -6.20 0.83 24.48
CA ALA A 28 -5.35 0.05 25.39
C ALA A 28 -3.87 0.19 25.02
N ASP A 29 -3.53 0.20 23.73
CA ASP A 29 -2.15 0.38 23.23
C ASP A 29 -1.61 1.77 23.57
N LEU A 30 -2.40 2.83 23.36
CA LEU A 30 -2.04 4.19 23.74
C LEU A 30 -1.75 4.31 25.23
N LYS A 31 -2.59 3.69 26.07
CA LYS A 31 -2.38 3.66 27.53
C LYS A 31 -1.07 2.97 27.89
N ARG A 32 -0.70 1.88 27.21
CA ARG A 32 0.62 1.21 27.39
C ARG A 32 1.80 2.09 27.00
N GLN A 33 1.63 2.99 26.04
CA GLN A 33 2.63 4.00 25.66
C GLN A 33 2.60 5.24 26.57
N GLY A 34 1.80 5.25 27.64
CA GLY A 34 1.69 6.37 28.59
C GLY A 34 0.74 7.48 28.14
N ILE A 35 -0.05 7.27 27.09
CA ILE A 35 -1.03 8.23 26.58
C ILE A 35 -2.43 7.78 27.03
N ASP A 36 -2.93 8.36 28.12
CA ASP A 36 -4.26 8.03 28.63
C ASP A 36 -5.37 8.85 27.97
N VAL A 37 -6.13 8.19 27.10
CA VAL A 37 -7.29 8.74 26.38
C VAL A 37 -8.60 8.07 26.77
N GLU A 38 -8.60 7.24 27.81
CA GLU A 38 -9.79 6.50 28.25
C GLU A 38 -10.90 7.48 28.62
N GLY A 39 -12.12 7.24 28.10
CA GLY A 39 -13.26 8.14 28.28
C GLY A 39 -13.16 9.51 27.57
N ARG A 40 -12.09 9.77 26.81
CA ARG A 40 -11.88 11.04 26.08
C ARG A 40 -12.08 10.93 24.56
N VAL A 41 -12.23 9.71 24.03
CA VAL A 41 -12.51 9.48 22.61
C VAL A 41 -13.96 9.82 22.31
N THR A 42 -14.20 10.89 21.57
CA THR A 42 -15.56 11.36 21.21
C THR A 42 -16.01 10.86 19.84
N ASN A 43 -15.08 10.54 18.94
CA ASN A 43 -15.36 10.01 17.61
C ASN A 43 -14.20 9.12 17.13
N SER A 44 -14.51 8.14 16.28
CA SER A 44 -13.52 7.25 15.68
C SER A 44 -13.97 6.79 14.29
N VAL A 45 -13.02 6.65 13.38
CA VAL A 45 -13.25 6.09 12.03
C VAL A 45 -12.20 5.01 11.81
N VAL A 46 -12.66 3.80 11.49
CA VAL A 46 -11.80 2.69 11.09
C VAL A 46 -11.85 2.57 9.58
N VAL A 47 -10.73 2.85 8.93
CA VAL A 47 -10.58 2.70 7.48
C VAL A 47 -9.86 1.39 7.21
N ARG A 48 -10.40 0.57 6.30
CA ARG A 48 -9.83 -0.72 5.91
C ARG A 48 -9.55 -0.72 4.41
N HIS A 49 -8.34 -1.10 4.05
CA HIS A 49 -7.94 -1.28 2.67
C HIS A 49 -7.33 -2.67 2.50
N ALA A 50 -8.01 -3.54 1.74
CA ALA A 50 -7.60 -4.94 1.59
C ALA A 50 -6.35 -5.12 0.71
N SER A 51 -6.11 -4.18 -0.22
CA SER A 51 -5.05 -4.28 -1.24
C SER A 51 -4.49 -2.90 -1.60
N GLU A 52 -3.71 -2.28 -0.71
CA GLU A 52 -3.10 -0.96 -0.98
C GLU A 52 -1.82 -1.05 -1.81
N PHE A 53 -1.05 -2.11 -1.62
CA PHE A 53 0.27 -2.26 -2.21
C PHE A 53 0.38 -3.57 -2.97
N TYR A 54 1.31 -3.61 -3.93
CA TYR A 54 1.71 -4.87 -4.53
C TYR A 54 2.45 -5.75 -3.50
N CYS A 55 2.53 -7.05 -3.78
CA CYS A 55 3.17 -8.00 -2.88
C CYS A 55 4.65 -7.64 -2.65
N LEU A 56 5.08 -7.54 -1.40
CA LEU A 56 6.49 -7.27 -1.03
C LEU A 56 7.27 -8.55 -0.70
N GLU A 57 6.83 -9.69 -1.23
CA GLU A 57 7.54 -10.96 -1.04
C GLU A 57 8.77 -11.08 -1.94
N PRO A 58 9.78 -11.88 -1.54
CA PRO A 58 10.94 -12.17 -2.37
C PRO A 58 10.55 -12.57 -3.80
N GLY A 59 11.19 -11.95 -4.80
CA GLY A 59 10.88 -12.14 -6.22
C GLY A 59 9.81 -11.21 -6.79
N SER A 60 8.99 -10.54 -5.96
CA SER A 60 7.94 -9.64 -6.45
C SER A 60 8.49 -8.39 -7.16
N GLU A 61 9.66 -7.92 -6.75
CA GLU A 61 10.36 -6.78 -7.37
C GLU A 61 10.64 -6.99 -8.87
N GLU A 62 10.93 -8.23 -9.27
CA GLU A 62 11.22 -8.59 -10.67
C GLU A 62 9.97 -8.54 -11.56
N LEU A 63 8.79 -8.68 -10.97
CA LEU A 63 7.51 -8.66 -11.68
C LEU A 63 7.02 -7.24 -11.97
N ARG A 64 7.67 -6.21 -11.41
CA ARG A 64 7.28 -4.81 -11.58
C ARG A 64 7.46 -4.38 -13.05
N PRO A 65 6.40 -3.97 -13.76
CA PRO A 65 6.50 -3.59 -15.16
C PRO A 65 7.22 -2.25 -15.33
N TYR A 66 7.94 -2.08 -16.43
CA TYR A 66 8.49 -0.78 -16.82
C TYR A 66 7.39 0.20 -17.25
N GLN A 67 7.66 1.50 -17.15
CA GLN A 67 6.70 2.54 -17.55
C GLN A 67 6.38 2.49 -19.06
N ARG A 68 7.37 2.16 -19.90
CA ARG A 68 7.16 1.96 -21.35
C ARG A 68 6.60 0.58 -21.61
N THR A 69 5.45 0.51 -22.26
CA THR A 69 4.86 -0.76 -22.72
C THR A 69 5.26 -1.07 -24.17
N SER A 70 4.99 -2.30 -24.61
CA SER A 70 5.11 -2.71 -26.01
C SER A 70 4.01 -2.12 -26.91
N ILE A 71 2.95 -1.56 -26.33
CA ILE A 71 1.82 -0.99 -27.08
C ILE A 71 2.12 0.49 -27.39
N PRO A 72 2.14 0.90 -28.67
CA PRO A 72 2.32 2.30 -29.04
C PRO A 72 1.24 3.19 -28.42
N GLY A 73 1.64 4.31 -27.82
CA GLY A 73 0.78 5.27 -27.13
C GLY A 73 0.48 4.93 -25.67
N LEU A 74 0.84 3.74 -25.19
CA LEU A 74 0.50 3.28 -23.83
C LEU A 74 1.72 3.27 -22.91
N ALA A 75 1.60 3.96 -21.77
CA ALA A 75 2.56 3.94 -20.67
C ALA A 75 1.86 3.58 -19.35
N LEU A 76 2.60 3.00 -18.41
CA LEU A 76 2.12 2.64 -17.07
C LEU A 76 2.73 3.58 -16.03
N ALA A 77 1.91 4.01 -15.09
CA ALA A 77 2.33 4.82 -13.94
C ALA A 77 1.71 4.27 -12.65
N GLY A 78 2.44 4.44 -11.55
CA GLY A 78 2.09 3.94 -10.23
C GLY A 78 3.30 3.35 -9.51
N ASP A 79 3.26 3.34 -8.18
CA ASP A 79 4.35 2.86 -7.34
C ASP A 79 4.71 1.37 -7.56
N TYR A 80 3.75 0.57 -8.07
CA TYR A 80 3.93 -0.82 -8.52
C TYR A 80 4.82 -0.96 -9.76
N THR A 81 4.97 0.08 -10.58
CA THR A 81 5.86 0.04 -11.76
C THR A 81 7.33 0.09 -11.34
N ARG A 82 8.25 -0.31 -12.22
CA ARG A 82 9.68 -0.45 -11.94
C ARG A 82 10.34 0.90 -11.67
N GLN A 83 10.78 1.12 -10.43
CA GLN A 83 11.56 2.29 -10.00
C GLN A 83 12.38 1.95 -8.75
N SER A 84 13.27 2.83 -8.31
CA SER A 84 14.29 2.55 -7.28
C SER A 84 13.76 2.51 -5.84
N HIS A 85 12.55 3.00 -5.61
CA HIS A 85 11.86 2.99 -4.33
C HIS A 85 10.90 1.79 -4.25
N ILE A 86 10.51 1.44 -3.03
CA ILE A 86 9.40 0.51 -2.76
C ILE A 86 8.04 1.15 -3.12
N CYS A 87 6.93 0.45 -2.84
CA CYS A 87 5.59 1.02 -2.92
C CYS A 87 5.46 2.23 -1.97
N SER A 88 5.51 3.44 -2.54
CA SER A 88 5.60 4.69 -1.79
C SER A 88 5.08 5.85 -2.61
N MET A 89 4.74 6.96 -1.94
CA MET A 89 4.34 8.20 -2.60
C MET A 89 5.43 8.72 -3.55
N GLU A 90 6.70 8.71 -3.11
CA GLU A 90 7.85 9.07 -3.95
C GLU A 90 7.94 8.17 -5.19
N GLY A 91 7.77 6.86 -4.99
CA GLY A 91 7.74 5.89 -6.08
C GLY A 91 6.64 6.15 -7.11
N ALA A 92 5.44 6.55 -6.66
CA ALA A 92 4.34 6.92 -7.52
C ALA A 92 4.66 8.19 -8.35
N VAL A 93 5.23 9.22 -7.73
CA VAL A 93 5.62 10.48 -8.40
C VAL A 93 6.72 10.22 -9.43
N VAL A 94 7.79 9.52 -9.04
CA VAL A 94 8.90 9.16 -9.93
C VAL A 94 8.41 8.32 -11.10
N SER A 95 7.53 7.35 -10.84
CA SER A 95 6.90 6.53 -11.87
C SER A 95 6.11 7.39 -12.87
N GLY A 96 5.25 8.28 -12.39
CA GLY A 96 4.44 9.16 -13.23
C GLY A 96 5.30 10.05 -14.14
N ARG A 97 6.38 10.62 -13.59
CA ARG A 97 7.34 11.40 -14.36
C ARG A 97 7.99 10.58 -15.47
N ARG A 98 8.49 9.38 -15.15
CA ARG A 98 9.10 8.47 -16.15
C ARG A 98 8.10 8.05 -17.22
N ALA A 99 6.85 7.78 -16.83
CA ALA A 99 5.79 7.45 -17.79
C ALA A 99 5.55 8.60 -18.79
N ALA A 100 5.49 9.85 -18.31
CA ALA A 100 5.37 11.02 -19.17
C ALA A 100 6.59 11.18 -20.10
N GLU A 101 7.82 10.99 -19.58
CA GLU A 101 9.05 11.01 -20.39
C GLU A 101 9.00 9.98 -21.53
N THR A 102 8.51 8.75 -21.28
CA THR A 102 8.39 7.71 -22.33
C THR A 102 7.39 8.03 -23.45
N LEU A 103 6.45 8.94 -23.19
CA LEU A 103 5.46 9.38 -24.20
C LEU A 103 5.95 10.59 -24.99
N ILE A 104 6.69 11.49 -24.35
CA ILE A 104 7.23 12.71 -24.97
C ILE A 104 8.46 12.40 -25.83
N ASP A 105 9.30 11.45 -25.40
CA ASP A 105 10.53 11.04 -26.10
C ASP A 105 10.28 10.15 -27.34
N ARG A 106 9.08 10.25 -27.93
CA ARG A 106 8.70 9.57 -29.19
C ARG A 106 9.08 10.39 -30.43
N ARG A 107 10.26 11.02 -30.41
CA ARG A 107 10.83 11.69 -31.59
C ARG A 107 11.59 10.71 -32.47
#